data_AF-A0A962GRM1-F1
#
_entry.id   AF-A0A962GRM1-F1
#
_cell.length_a   1.000
_cell.length_b   1.000
_cell.length_c   1.000
_cell.angle_alpha   90.00
_cell.angle_beta   90.00
_cell.angle_gamma   90.00
#
_symmetry.space_group_name_H-M   'P 1'
#
loop_
_entity.id
_entity.type
_entity.pdbx_description
1 polymer ?
#
loop_
_entity_poly.entity_id
_entity_poly.type
_entity_poly.pdbx_seq_one_letter_code
_entity_poly.pdbx_strand_id
1 'polypeptide(L)'
;MNFLSLCAMDKKMNYPEWLDVFLKNSVVWVFFSVLVFVYIAWHGFFYVKSMAEVREASGYFYAKNYAEAYQKIQPLAMNGYSESRYQLGVMTAFGLGPVRKDKMLAMFWFNCKDISGCVEGRNEYRLALGCLQGEWGERREEECLWWMKSSAELQYQDALVWLDKYNSKKNGKEKE
;
A
#
# COMPACT_ATOMS: atom_id res chain seq x y z
N MET A 1 30.91 13.09 34.54
CA MET A 1 31.71 12.38 33.53
C MET A 1 31.84 13.31 32.33
N ASN A 2 33.05 13.84 32.11
CA ASN A 2 33.30 14.94 31.19
C ASN A 2 33.42 14.44 29.74
N PHE A 3 32.95 15.26 28.79
CA PHE A 3 33.09 15.07 27.33
C PHE A 3 34.54 14.86 26.86
N LEU A 4 35.53 15.12 27.72
CA LEU A 4 36.97 14.96 27.45
C LEU A 4 37.47 13.51 27.57
N SER A 5 36.70 12.55 28.12
CA SER A 5 37.16 11.16 28.24
C SER A 5 36.76 10.25 27.06
N LEU A 6 35.96 10.73 26.12
CA LEU A 6 35.56 9.96 24.93
C LEU A 6 36.51 10.13 23.73
N CYS A 7 37.48 11.04 23.79
CA CYS A 7 38.52 11.19 22.75
C CYS A 7 39.71 10.23 22.89
N ALA A 8 39.77 9.42 23.95
CA ALA A 8 40.91 8.53 24.24
C ALA A 8 40.69 7.07 23.79
N MET A 9 39.90 6.86 22.74
CA MET A 9 39.93 5.62 21.94
C MET A 9 40.43 5.94 20.53
N ASP A 10 41.62 6.55 20.45
CA ASP A 10 42.46 6.56 19.25
C ASP A 10 42.99 5.13 19.01
N LYS A 11 42.08 4.23 18.64
CA LYS A 11 42.49 3.10 17.83
C LYS A 11 42.81 3.70 16.47
N LYS A 12 44.09 3.98 16.22
CA LYS A 12 44.65 4.10 14.88
C LYS A 12 44.23 2.86 14.10
N MET A 13 43.07 2.93 13.44
CA MET A 13 42.77 2.05 12.34
C MET A 13 43.84 2.39 11.31
N ASN A 14 44.82 1.51 11.17
CA ASN A 14 45.92 1.69 10.23
C ASN A 14 45.36 1.48 8.82
N TYR A 15 44.68 2.50 8.31
CA TYR A 15 44.18 2.48 6.96
C TYR A 15 45.37 2.67 6.01
N PRO A 16 45.38 1.96 4.88
CA PRO A 16 46.49 2.04 3.96
C PRO A 16 46.59 3.45 3.35
N GLU A 17 47.81 3.94 3.11
CA GLU A 17 48.07 5.33 2.70
C GLU A 17 47.33 5.76 1.41
N TRP A 18 47.04 4.79 0.53
CA TRP A 18 46.25 5.05 -0.68
C TRP A 18 44.82 5.53 -0.37
N LEU A 19 44.24 5.11 0.77
CA LEU A 19 42.92 5.54 1.21
C LEU A 19 42.92 7.02 1.61
N ASP A 20 44.03 7.50 2.17
CA ASP A 20 44.17 8.86 2.65
C ASP A 20 44.30 9.85 1.47
N VAL A 21 45.03 9.46 0.42
CA VAL A 21 45.10 10.19 -0.86
C VAL A 21 43.75 10.20 -1.57
N PHE A 22 43.05 9.07 -1.54
CA PHE A 22 41.73 8.91 -2.14
C PHE A 22 40.67 9.81 -1.47
N LEU A 23 40.64 9.86 -0.13
CA LEU A 23 39.67 10.66 0.63
C LEU A 23 39.94 12.18 0.51
N LYS A 24 41.19 12.60 0.34
CA LYS A 24 41.57 14.02 0.20
C LYS A 24 41.40 14.56 -1.22
N ASN A 25 41.19 13.70 -2.22
CA ASN A 25 41.05 14.12 -3.60
C ASN A 25 39.61 14.58 -3.90
N SER A 26 39.40 15.89 -4.04
CA SER A 26 38.08 16.49 -4.27
C SER A 26 37.40 16.01 -5.56
N VAL A 27 38.18 15.63 -6.58
CA VAL A 27 37.67 15.10 -7.86
C VAL A 27 36.93 13.77 -7.65
N VAL A 28 37.39 12.94 -6.71
CA VAL A 28 36.77 11.65 -6.38
C VAL A 28 35.35 11.86 -5.83
N TRP A 29 35.16 12.86 -4.97
CA TRP A 29 33.86 13.18 -4.38
C TRP A 29 32.90 13.84 -5.37
N VAL A 30 33.40 14.63 -6.33
CA VAL A 30 32.58 15.13 -7.45
C VAL A 30 32.10 13.97 -8.32
N PHE A 31 32.95 12.98 -8.57
CA PHE A 31 32.54 11.78 -9.32
C PHE A 31 31.48 10.98 -8.57
N PHE A 32 31.67 10.73 -7.26
CA PHE A 32 30.65 10.04 -6.44
C PHE A 32 29.35 10.84 -6.34
N SER A 33 29.40 12.17 -6.21
CA SER A 33 28.19 12.98 -6.14
C SER A 33 27.41 12.97 -7.45
N VAL A 34 28.09 13.01 -8.60
CA VAL A 34 27.47 12.88 -9.92
C VAL A 34 26.86 11.49 -10.09
N LEU A 35 27.54 10.41 -9.69
CA LEU A 35 26.97 9.06 -9.74
C LEU A 35 25.74 8.90 -8.85
N VAL A 36 25.76 9.47 -7.65
CA VAL A 36 24.59 9.48 -6.75
C VAL A 36 23.45 10.29 -7.37
N PHE A 37 23.72 11.44 -7.97
CA PHE A 37 22.70 12.25 -8.67
C PHE A 37 22.12 11.52 -9.87
N VAL A 38 22.94 10.86 -10.69
CA VAL A 38 22.49 10.04 -11.82
C VAL A 38 21.65 8.87 -11.32
N TYR A 39 22.05 8.21 -10.23
CA TYR A 39 21.28 7.13 -9.61
C TYR A 39 19.92 7.63 -9.08
N ILE A 40 19.89 8.76 -8.38
CA ILE A 40 18.65 9.38 -7.88
C ILE A 40 17.75 9.81 -9.04
N ALA A 41 18.32 10.41 -10.09
CA ALA A 41 17.58 10.83 -11.27
C ALA A 41 17.02 9.63 -12.05
N TRP A 42 17.82 8.56 -12.18
CA TRP A 42 17.40 7.29 -12.77
C TRP A 42 16.24 6.70 -11.99
N HIS A 43 16.40 6.48 -10.68
CA HIS A 43 15.34 5.96 -9.84
C HIS A 43 14.10 6.86 -9.86
N GLY A 44 14.28 8.18 -9.75
CA GLY A 44 13.21 9.18 -9.84
C GLY A 44 12.40 9.09 -11.14
N PHE A 45 13.06 8.91 -12.28
CA PHE A 45 12.40 8.74 -13.57
C PHE A 45 11.52 7.47 -13.61
N PHE A 46 12.03 6.34 -13.10
CA PHE A 46 11.24 5.11 -12.99
C PHE A 46 10.06 5.23 -12.04
N TYR A 47 10.21 5.95 -10.91
CA TYR A 47 9.13 6.21 -9.96
C TYR A 47 8.01 7.10 -10.54
N VAL A 48 8.35 8.14 -11.31
CA VAL A 48 7.35 9.05 -11.89
C VAL A 48 6.52 8.36 -12.97
N LYS A 49 7.17 7.56 -13.83
CA LYS A 49 6.49 6.84 -14.91
C LYS A 49 5.40 5.91 -14.37
N SER A 50 5.70 5.14 -13.33
CA SER A 50 4.75 4.16 -12.80
C SER A 50 3.56 4.77 -12.07
N MET A 51 3.73 5.93 -11.42
CA MET A 51 2.62 6.64 -10.78
C MET A 51 1.58 7.14 -11.79
N ALA A 52 2.01 7.56 -12.98
CA ALA A 52 1.10 7.94 -14.05
C ALA A 52 0.25 6.74 -14.52
N GLU A 53 0.89 5.58 -14.70
CA GLU A 53 0.22 4.33 -15.09
C GLU A 53 -0.81 3.88 -14.04
N VAL A 54 -0.46 3.95 -12.74
CA VAL A 54 -1.40 3.65 -11.64
C VAL A 54 -2.59 4.60 -11.64
N ARG A 55 -2.36 5.89 -11.85
CA ARG A 55 -3.45 6.88 -11.91
C ARG A 55 -4.38 6.63 -13.09
N GLU A 56 -3.85 6.34 -14.26
CA GLU A 56 -4.65 6.02 -15.45
C GLU A 56 -5.49 4.77 -15.23
N ALA A 57 -4.87 3.70 -14.73
CA ALA A 57 -5.53 2.43 -14.41
C ALA A 57 -6.67 2.62 -13.39
N SER A 58 -6.42 3.41 -12.35
CA SER A 58 -7.41 3.81 -11.35
C SER A 58 -8.57 4.59 -11.97
N GLY A 59 -8.28 5.45 -12.94
CA GLY A 59 -9.30 6.21 -13.68
C GLY A 59 -10.32 5.29 -14.37
N TYR A 60 -9.85 4.26 -15.07
CA TYR A 60 -10.75 3.26 -15.68
C TYR A 60 -11.57 2.51 -14.63
N PHE A 61 -10.96 2.16 -13.50
CA PHE A 61 -11.64 1.46 -12.41
C PHE A 61 -12.80 2.26 -11.81
N TYR A 62 -12.56 3.54 -11.49
CA TYR A 62 -13.61 4.42 -10.95
C TYR A 62 -14.63 4.85 -12.00
N ALA A 63 -14.25 4.87 -13.29
CA ALA A 63 -15.19 5.01 -14.40
C ALA A 63 -16.05 3.76 -14.64
N LYS A 64 -15.91 2.70 -13.81
CA LYS A 64 -16.58 1.41 -13.93
C LYS A 64 -16.25 0.66 -15.23
N ASN A 65 -15.18 1.06 -15.90
CA ASN A 65 -14.68 0.36 -17.08
C ASN A 65 -13.75 -0.78 -16.66
N TYR A 66 -14.35 -1.82 -16.09
CA TYR A 66 -13.61 -2.88 -15.40
C TYR A 66 -12.79 -3.78 -16.33
N ALA A 67 -13.13 -3.90 -17.62
CA ALA A 67 -12.35 -4.71 -18.56
C ALA A 67 -11.00 -4.05 -18.87
N GLU A 68 -11.01 -2.77 -19.19
CA GLU A 68 -9.82 -1.97 -19.44
C GLU A 68 -9.02 -1.75 -18.16
N ALA A 69 -9.70 -1.52 -17.04
CA ALA A 69 -9.07 -1.43 -15.73
C ALA A 69 -8.30 -2.72 -15.40
N TYR A 70 -8.88 -3.90 -15.62
CA TYR A 70 -8.22 -5.18 -15.34
C TYR A 70 -6.89 -5.31 -16.10
N GLN A 71 -6.90 -5.00 -17.40
CA GLN A 71 -5.71 -5.11 -18.25
C GLN A 71 -4.57 -4.21 -17.78
N LYS A 72 -4.88 -3.02 -17.24
CA LYS A 72 -3.88 -2.07 -16.72
C LYS A 72 -3.46 -2.38 -15.29
N ILE A 73 -4.41 -2.76 -14.44
CA ILE A 73 -4.20 -2.97 -13.01
C ILE A 73 -3.44 -4.27 -12.74
N GLN A 74 -3.72 -5.35 -13.48
CA GLN A 74 -3.08 -6.65 -13.26
C GLN A 74 -1.54 -6.57 -13.22
N PRO A 75 -0.83 -6.01 -14.23
CA PRO A 75 0.62 -5.91 -14.19
C PRO A 75 1.12 -4.99 -13.07
N LEU A 76 0.38 -3.93 -12.74
CA LEU A 76 0.75 -3.01 -11.66
C LEU A 76 0.60 -3.67 -10.28
N ALA A 77 -0.46 -4.46 -10.06
CA ALA A 77 -0.65 -5.22 -8.83
C ALA A 77 0.46 -6.27 -8.64
N MET A 78 0.89 -6.92 -9.73
CA MET A 78 2.03 -7.85 -9.76
C MET A 78 3.36 -7.14 -9.42
N ASN A 79 3.56 -5.93 -9.94
CA ASN A 79 4.71 -5.08 -9.63
C ASN A 79 4.71 -4.53 -8.18
N GLY A 80 3.64 -4.77 -7.42
CA GLY A 80 3.58 -4.44 -6.01
C GLY A 80 2.97 -3.08 -5.67
N TYR A 81 2.37 -2.38 -6.63
CA TYR A 81 1.64 -1.15 -6.35
C TYR A 81 0.44 -1.43 -5.45
N SER A 82 0.45 -0.86 -4.24
CA SER A 82 -0.56 -1.11 -3.21
C SER A 82 -1.97 -0.75 -3.66
N GLU A 83 -2.14 0.39 -4.34
CA GLU A 83 -3.44 0.82 -4.84
C GLU A 83 -3.97 -0.11 -5.95
N SER A 84 -3.10 -0.56 -6.86
CA SER A 84 -3.48 -1.54 -7.88
C SER A 84 -3.82 -2.91 -7.28
N ARG A 85 -3.11 -3.36 -6.25
CA ARG A 85 -3.47 -4.58 -5.50
C ARG A 85 -4.85 -4.44 -4.84
N TYR A 86 -5.13 -3.28 -4.23
CA TYR A 86 -6.44 -2.99 -3.65
C TYR A 86 -7.55 -3.05 -4.72
N GLN A 87 -7.37 -2.37 -5.86
CA GLN A 87 -8.38 -2.37 -6.93
C GLN A 87 -8.59 -3.78 -7.51
N LEU A 88 -7.51 -4.53 -7.75
CA LEU A 88 -7.62 -5.92 -8.19
C LEU A 88 -8.34 -6.80 -7.16
N GLY A 89 -8.07 -6.59 -5.88
CA GLY A 89 -8.79 -7.24 -4.78
C GLY A 89 -10.28 -6.92 -4.79
N VAL A 90 -10.67 -5.66 -5.01
CA VAL A 90 -12.09 -5.25 -5.14
C VAL A 90 -12.76 -5.92 -6.33
N MET A 91 -12.09 -5.93 -7.49
CA MET A 91 -12.59 -6.58 -8.70
C MET A 91 -12.80 -8.07 -8.47
N THR A 92 -11.88 -8.71 -7.75
CA THR A 92 -11.97 -10.14 -7.42
C THR A 92 -13.03 -10.42 -6.35
N ALA A 93 -13.22 -9.53 -5.37
CA ALA A 93 -14.19 -9.70 -4.30
C ALA A 93 -15.65 -9.69 -4.80
N PHE A 94 -15.94 -8.86 -5.80
CA PHE A 94 -17.28 -8.70 -6.37
C PHE A 94 -17.46 -9.31 -7.76
N GLY A 95 -16.38 -9.80 -8.38
CA GLY A 95 -16.42 -10.32 -9.75
C GLY A 95 -16.71 -9.23 -10.78
N LEU A 96 -15.95 -8.13 -10.73
CA LEU A 96 -16.12 -6.98 -11.62
C LEU A 96 -15.34 -7.17 -12.92
N GLY A 97 -15.98 -6.90 -14.05
CA GLY A 97 -15.38 -7.03 -15.38
C GLY A 97 -15.07 -8.50 -15.73
N PRO A 98 -13.89 -8.82 -16.28
CA PRO A 98 -13.53 -10.18 -16.68
C PRO A 98 -13.12 -11.08 -15.50
N VAL A 99 -13.17 -10.57 -14.26
CA VAL A 99 -12.65 -11.27 -13.08
C VAL A 99 -13.75 -12.12 -12.45
N ARG A 100 -13.41 -13.38 -12.14
CA ARG A 100 -14.31 -14.26 -11.38
C ARG A 100 -14.33 -13.84 -9.91
N LYS A 101 -15.53 -13.83 -9.33
CA LYS A 101 -15.73 -13.59 -7.90
C LYS A 101 -15.03 -14.66 -7.06
N ASP A 102 -14.09 -14.24 -6.21
CA ASP A 102 -13.37 -15.10 -5.27
C ASP A 102 -12.92 -14.28 -4.04
N LYS A 103 -13.47 -14.62 -2.87
CA LYS A 103 -13.14 -13.92 -1.61
C LYS A 103 -11.73 -14.25 -1.11
N MET A 104 -11.28 -15.49 -1.28
CA MET A 104 -9.95 -15.92 -0.81
C MET A 104 -8.87 -15.22 -1.61
N LEU A 105 -9.06 -15.15 -2.92
CA LEU A 105 -8.13 -14.44 -3.80
C LEU A 105 -8.17 -12.93 -3.54
N ALA A 106 -9.33 -12.34 -3.24
CA ALA A 106 -9.41 -10.94 -2.83
C ALA A 106 -8.64 -10.65 -1.53
N MET A 107 -8.77 -11.51 -0.51
CA MET A 107 -7.99 -11.40 0.73
C MET A 107 -6.49 -11.53 0.47
N PHE A 108 -6.08 -12.41 -0.45
CA PHE A 108 -4.68 -12.50 -0.88
C PHE A 108 -4.17 -11.17 -1.47
N TRP A 109 -4.98 -10.50 -2.30
CA TRP A 109 -4.62 -9.19 -2.86
C TRP A 109 -4.61 -8.07 -1.80
N PHE A 110 -5.47 -8.16 -0.78
CA PHE A 110 -5.52 -7.18 0.31
C PHE A 110 -4.42 -7.34 1.36
N ASN A 111 -3.91 -8.56 1.53
CA ASN A 111 -2.86 -8.87 2.48
C ASN A 111 -1.51 -8.29 2.00
N CYS A 112 -1.05 -7.25 2.69
CA CYS A 112 0.34 -6.85 2.58
C CYS A 112 1.19 -7.82 3.40
N LYS A 113 2.12 -8.53 2.77
CA LYS A 113 3.18 -9.24 3.49
C LYS A 113 4.22 -8.30 4.13
N ASP A 114 4.18 -7.00 3.84
CA ASP A 114 5.15 -6.05 4.37
C ASP A 114 4.82 -5.65 5.81
N ILE A 115 5.70 -6.08 6.70
CA ILE A 115 5.68 -6.00 8.17
C ILE A 115 5.64 -4.56 8.71
N SER A 116 5.87 -3.55 7.87
CA SER A 116 5.81 -2.15 8.25
C SER A 116 4.46 -1.52 7.90
N GLY A 117 3.43 -1.83 8.67
CA GLY A 117 2.32 -0.89 8.86
C GLY A 117 1.06 -1.08 8.00
N CYS A 118 0.86 -2.22 7.35
CA CYS A 118 -0.49 -2.57 6.93
C CYS A 118 -1.31 -2.93 8.17
N VAL A 119 -2.28 -2.07 8.50
CA VAL A 119 -3.33 -2.45 9.44
C VAL A 119 -4.17 -3.50 8.71
N GLU A 120 -3.94 -4.77 9.05
CA GLU A 120 -4.80 -5.88 8.64
C GLU A 120 -6.26 -5.43 8.83
N GLY A 121 -7.07 -5.52 7.77
CA GLY A 121 -8.46 -5.06 7.80
C GLY A 121 -8.76 -3.67 7.23
N ARG A 122 -7.79 -2.76 7.01
CA ARG A 122 -8.09 -1.45 6.37
C ARG A 122 -8.67 -1.60 4.96
N ASN A 123 -8.09 -2.47 4.15
CA ASN A 123 -8.54 -2.69 2.77
C ASN A 123 -9.95 -3.32 2.74
N GLU A 124 -10.21 -4.27 3.65
CA GLU A 124 -11.52 -4.89 3.82
C GLU A 124 -12.58 -3.87 4.29
N TYR A 125 -12.21 -2.98 5.20
CA TYR A 125 -13.05 -1.85 5.62
C TYR A 125 -13.39 -0.93 4.44
N ARG A 126 -12.38 -0.51 3.66
CA ARG A 126 -12.58 0.34 2.47
C ARG A 126 -13.52 -0.34 1.47
N LEU A 127 -13.29 -1.64 1.21
CA LEU A 127 -14.14 -2.44 0.34
C LEU A 127 -15.59 -2.47 0.84
N ALA A 128 -15.79 -2.76 2.13
CA ALA A 128 -17.09 -2.84 2.77
C ALA A 128 -17.85 -1.51 2.70
N LEU A 129 -17.16 -0.39 2.97
CA LEU A 129 -17.75 0.95 2.86
C LEU A 129 -18.19 1.26 1.42
N GLY A 130 -17.33 1.07 0.42
CA GLY A 130 -17.68 1.31 -0.98
C GLY A 130 -18.84 0.42 -1.43
N CYS A 131 -18.91 -0.81 -0.91
CA CYS A 131 -20.02 -1.73 -1.15
C CYS A 131 -21.34 -1.22 -0.56
N LEU A 132 -21.31 -0.74 0.69
CA LEU A 132 -22.47 -0.14 1.35
C LEU A 132 -22.91 1.15 0.64
N GLN A 133 -21.99 1.90 0.03
CA GLN A 133 -22.28 3.08 -0.76
C GLN A 133 -22.79 2.76 -2.17
N GLY A 134 -22.67 1.51 -2.63
CA GLY A 134 -23.04 1.10 -4.00
C GLY A 134 -22.02 1.48 -5.06
N GLU A 135 -20.77 1.72 -4.68
CA GLU A 135 -19.68 2.06 -5.62
C GLU A 135 -19.40 0.91 -6.60
N TRP A 136 -19.52 -0.33 -6.12
CA TRP A 136 -19.19 -1.56 -6.84
C TRP A 136 -20.39 -2.24 -7.54
N GLY A 137 -21.40 -1.45 -7.91
CA GLY A 137 -22.65 -1.94 -8.52
C GLY A 137 -23.80 -2.05 -7.51
N GLU A 138 -24.62 -3.09 -7.63
CA GLU A 138 -25.74 -3.29 -6.71
C GLU A 138 -25.28 -3.45 -5.26
N ARG A 139 -25.95 -2.74 -4.35
CA ARG A 139 -25.72 -2.84 -2.92
C ARG A 139 -26.09 -4.25 -2.47
N ARG A 140 -25.08 -5.03 -2.08
CA ARG A 140 -25.23 -6.36 -1.48
C ARG A 140 -24.95 -6.28 0.01
N GLU A 141 -25.92 -5.78 0.77
CA GLU A 141 -25.74 -5.43 2.18
C GLU A 141 -25.13 -6.56 3.01
N GLU A 142 -25.60 -7.80 2.86
CA GLU A 142 -25.04 -8.96 3.56
C GLU A 142 -23.56 -9.21 3.23
N GLU A 143 -23.17 -9.08 1.96
CA GLU A 143 -21.77 -9.27 1.54
C GLU A 143 -20.89 -8.13 2.04
N CYS A 144 -21.38 -6.88 2.00
CA CYS A 144 -20.64 -5.74 2.53
C CYS A 144 -20.44 -5.87 4.05
N LEU A 145 -21.48 -6.31 4.77
CA LEU A 145 -21.41 -6.56 6.21
C LEU A 145 -20.44 -7.68 6.56
N TRP A 146 -20.32 -8.70 5.72
CA TRP A 146 -19.32 -9.75 5.90
C TRP A 146 -17.90 -9.17 5.86
N TRP A 147 -17.58 -8.35 4.85
CA TRP A 147 -16.27 -7.68 4.76
C TRP A 147 -16.02 -6.72 5.92
N MET A 148 -17.06 -6.02 6.40
CA MET A 148 -16.96 -5.16 7.57
C MET A 148 -16.64 -5.94 8.85
N LYS A 149 -17.27 -7.11 9.04
CA LYS A 149 -17.00 -8.00 10.16
C LYS A 149 -15.59 -8.59 10.09
N SER A 150 -15.17 -9.04 8.91
CA SER A 150 -13.80 -9.51 8.66
C SER A 150 -12.75 -8.45 9.07
N SER A 151 -12.97 -7.19 8.67
CA SER A 151 -12.13 -6.08 9.07
C SER A 151 -12.10 -5.85 10.59
N ALA A 152 -13.25 -5.98 11.25
CA ALA A 152 -13.36 -5.85 12.71
C ALA A 152 -12.72 -7.03 13.47
N GLU A 153 -12.75 -8.24 12.92
CA GLU A 153 -12.04 -9.42 13.45
C GLU A 153 -10.52 -9.21 13.42
N LEU A 154 -10.02 -8.48 12.42
CA LEU A 154 -8.64 -7.99 12.34
C LEU A 154 -8.37 -6.79 13.27
N GLN A 155 -9.29 -6.47 14.19
CA GLN A 155 -9.21 -5.39 15.18
C GLN A 155 -9.07 -3.99 14.57
N TYR A 156 -9.56 -3.79 13.35
CA TYR A 156 -9.61 -2.48 12.74
C TYR A 156 -10.63 -1.60 13.47
N GLN A 157 -10.14 -0.56 14.17
CA GLN A 157 -10.96 0.25 15.07
C GLN A 157 -12.15 0.91 14.39
N ASP A 158 -11.99 1.43 13.16
CA ASP A 158 -13.12 2.07 12.47
C ASP A 158 -14.20 1.06 12.10
N ALA A 159 -13.84 -0.18 11.78
CA ALA A 159 -14.81 -1.25 11.50
C ALA A 159 -15.58 -1.65 12.77
N LEU A 160 -14.89 -1.74 13.92
CA LEU A 160 -15.51 -2.00 15.22
C LEU A 160 -16.51 -0.91 15.60
N VAL A 161 -16.09 0.37 15.50
CA VAL A 161 -16.96 1.52 15.78
C VAL A 161 -18.16 1.55 14.83
N TRP A 162 -17.94 1.27 13.55
CA TRP A 162 -19.02 1.22 12.56
C TRP A 162 -20.05 0.13 12.92
N LEU A 163 -19.59 -1.07 13.30
CA LEU A 163 -20.46 -2.18 13.67
C LEU A 163 -21.25 -1.94 14.95
N ASP A 164 -20.65 -1.28 15.95
CA ASP A 164 -21.35 -0.90 17.18
C ASP A 164 -22.52 0.06 16.89
N LYS A 165 -22.27 1.07 16.05
CA LYS A 165 -23.30 2.00 15.58
C LYS A 165 -24.39 1.30 14.75
N TYR A 166 -24.01 0.31 13.94
CA TYR A 166 -24.95 -0.47 13.13
C TYR A 166 -25.87 -1.33 14.02
N ASN A 167 -25.31 -2.03 15.00
CA ASN A 167 -26.04 -2.91 15.92
C ASN A 167 -26.97 -2.13 16.86
N SER A 168 -26.50 -1.00 17.43
CA SER A 168 -27.34 -0.14 18.27
C SER A 168 -28.58 0.38 17.54
N LYS A 169 -28.43 0.81 16.28
CA LYS A 169 -29.55 1.24 15.43
C LYS A 169 -30.53 0.10 15.13
N LYS A 170 -30.04 -1.11 14.88
CA LYS A 170 -30.87 -2.28 14.63
C LYS A 170 -31.68 -2.66 15.88
N ASN A 171 -31.04 -2.73 17.03
CA ASN A 171 -31.68 -3.05 18.31
C ASN A 171 -32.68 -1.97 18.77
N GLY A 172 -32.48 -0.71 18.37
CA GLY A 172 -33.44 0.37 18.63
C GLY A 172 -34.72 0.24 17.78
N LYS A 173 -34.60 -0.23 16.54
CA LYS A 173 -35.75 -0.49 15.64
C LYS A 173 -36.57 -1.73 16.01
N GLU A 174 -35.98 -2.68 16.71
CA GLU A 174 -36.70 -3.88 17.20
C GLU A 174 -37.47 -3.61 18.51
N LYS A 175 -37.31 -2.42 19.11
CA LYS A 175 -37.97 -2.00 20.35
C LYS A 175 -39.12 -1.00 20.14
N GLU A 176 -39.41 -0.64 18.89
CA GLU A 176 -40.57 0.15 18.46
C GLU A 176 -41.59 -0.77 17.77
#